data_AF-A0A0Q6VG94-F1
#
_entry.id   AF-A0A0Q6VG94-F1
#
_cell.length_a   1.000
_cell.length_b   1.000
_cell.length_c   1.000
_cell.angle_alpha   90.00
_cell.angle_beta   90.00
_cell.angle_gamma   90.00
#
_symmetry.space_group_name_H-M   'P 1'
#
loop_
_entity.id
_entity.type
_entity.pdbx_description
1 polymer ?
#
loop_
_entity_poly.entity_id
_entity_poly.type
_entity_poly.pdbx_seq_one_letter_code
_entity_poly.pdbx_strand_id
1 'polypeptide(L)' 'MTQAPTETLPESHLRALQSLAERQPGQDSNFVNIAAAQALTSLGLARHSGGGWEITPLGRNHLLRLVSGDDVDGVANAR' A
#
# COMPACT_ATOMS: atom_id res chain seq x y z
N MET A 1 -10.12 0.28 -24.50
CA MET A 1 -11.21 0.43 -23.52
C MET A 1 -10.54 0.77 -22.20
N THR A 2 -10.79 1.97 -21.68
CA THR A 2 -10.10 2.56 -20.53
C THR A 2 -10.55 1.84 -19.26
N GLN A 3 -9.64 1.16 -18.55
CA GLN A 3 -9.95 0.65 -17.22
C GLN A 3 -10.13 1.86 -16.30
N ALA A 4 -11.28 1.97 -15.63
CA ALA A 4 -11.43 2.88 -14.50
C ALA A 4 -10.33 2.53 -13.49
N PRO A 5 -9.51 3.49 -13.03
CA PRO A 5 -8.54 3.20 -11.98
C PRO A 5 -9.34 3.03 -10.70
N THR A 6 -9.77 1.80 -10.41
CA THR A 6 -10.21 1.45 -9.08
C THR A 6 -9.05 1.81 -8.17
N GLU A 7 -9.30 2.69 -7.20
CA GLU A 7 -8.34 3.25 -6.24
C GLU A 7 -7.75 2.18 -5.28
N THR A 8 -7.88 0.92 -5.65
CA THR A 8 -7.43 -0.29 -4.95
C THR A 8 -6.04 -0.68 -5.44
N LEU A 9 -5.07 -0.67 -4.52
CA LEU A 9 -3.73 -1.20 -4.78
C LEU A 9 -3.81 -2.70 -5.11
N PRO A 10 -2.98 -3.22 -6.03
CA PRO A 10 -2.85 -4.66 -6.22
C PRO A 10 -2.44 -5.33 -4.90
N GLU A 11 -2.88 -6.56 -4.65
CA GLU A 11 -2.62 -7.28 -3.39
C GLU A 11 -1.13 -7.27 -3.00
N SER A 12 -0.22 -7.44 -3.96
CA SER A 12 1.23 -7.38 -3.76
C SER A 12 1.72 -6.03 -3.23
N HIS A 13 1.09 -4.93 -3.66
CA HIS A 13 1.40 -3.57 -3.23
C HIS A 13 0.78 -3.27 -1.88
N LEU A 14 -0.47 -3.72 -1.65
CA LEU A 14 -1.11 -3.63 -0.35
C LEU A 14 -0.31 -4.39 0.72
N ARG A 15 0.13 -5.62 0.41
CA ARG A 15 0.93 -6.44 1.32
C ARG A 15 2.31 -5.82 1.58
N ALA A 16 2.94 -5.25 0.55
CA ALA A 16 4.17 -4.49 0.73
C ALA A 16 3.95 -3.26 1.63
N LEU A 17 2.88 -2.48 1.40
CA LEU A 17 2.55 -1.29 2.18
C LEU A 17 2.24 -1.64 3.66
N GLN A 18 1.54 -2.74 3.91
CA GLN A 18 1.31 -3.27 5.27
C GLN A 18 2.63 -3.66 5.94
N SER A 19 3.49 -4.43 5.26
CA SER A 19 4.81 -4.79 5.80
C SER A 19 5.63 -3.55 6.16
N LEU A 20 5.54 -2.47 5.37
CA LEU A 20 6.22 -1.20 5.67
C LEU A 20 5.58 -0.46 6.86
N ALA A 21 4.27 -0.58 7.06
CA ALA A 21 3.56 0.02 8.20
C ALA A 21 3.83 -0.71 9.51
N GLU A 22 4.03 -2.03 9.46
CA GLU A 22 4.33 -2.88 10.61
C GLU A 22 5.82 -2.84 11.01
N ARG A 23 6.71 -2.35 10.14
CA ARG A 23 8.14 -2.24 10.45
C ARG A 23 8.39 -1.24 11.57
N GLN A 24 9.07 -1.71 12.61
CA GLN A 24 9.63 -0.87 13.66
C GLN A 24 11.04 -0.38 13.26
N PRO A 25 11.45 0.83 13.69
CA PRO A 25 12.82 1.30 13.49
C PRO A 25 13.80 0.32 14.16
N GLY A 26 14.78 -0.17 13.39
CA GLY A 26 15.75 -1.18 13.83
C GLY A 26 15.33 -2.64 13.58
N GLN A 27 14.14 -2.88 13.04
CA GLN A 27 13.73 -4.21 12.62
C GLN A 27 14.26 -4.52 11.20
N ASP A 28 15.02 -5.60 11.09
CA ASP A 28 15.48 -6.13 9.80
C ASP A 28 14.30 -6.26 8.85
N SER A 29 14.53 -5.87 7.60
CA SER A 29 13.44 -5.75 6.63
C SER A 29 12.82 -7.12 6.42
N ASN A 30 11.60 -7.32 6.89
CA ASN A 30 10.76 -8.38 6.37
C ASN A 30 10.80 -8.25 4.84
N PHE A 31 10.95 -9.37 4.13
CA PHE A 31 11.15 -9.36 2.68
C PHE A 31 10.03 -8.56 2.01
N VAL A 32 10.35 -7.33 1.59
CA VAL A 32 9.43 -6.49 0.85
C VAL A 32 9.67 -6.77 -0.63
N ASN A 33 8.60 -6.99 -1.38
CA ASN A 33 8.71 -7.13 -2.82
C ASN A 33 9.27 -5.81 -3.40
N ILE A 34 10.43 -5.89 -4.04
CA ILE A 34 11.16 -4.70 -4.53
C ILE A 34 10.34 -3.95 -5.59
N ALA A 35 9.70 -4.67 -6.51
CA ALA A 35 8.88 -4.05 -7.55
C ALA A 35 7.68 -3.30 -6.94
N ALA A 36 7.03 -3.90 -5.94
CA ALA A 36 5.95 -3.24 -5.22
C ALA A 36 6.44 -2.01 -4.43
N ALA A 37 7.60 -2.10 -3.76
CA ALA A 37 8.15 -0.98 -3.00
C ALA A 37 8.59 0.19 -3.90
N GLN A 38 9.14 -0.11 -5.09
CA GLN A 38 9.45 0.88 -6.11
C GLN A 38 8.19 1.57 -6.64
N ALA A 39 7.15 0.81 -6.97
CA ALA A 39 5.88 1.36 -7.41
C ALA A 39 5.23 2.24 -6.32
N LEU A 40 5.18 1.78 -5.07
CA LEU A 40 4.68 2.56 -3.93
C LEU A 40 5.46 3.87 -3.73
N THR A 41 6.75 3.89 -4.06
CA THR A 41 7.57 5.11 -3.98
C THR A 41 7.33 6.05 -5.13
N SER A 42 7.10 5.52 -6.34
CA SER A 42 6.62 6.32 -7.46
C SER A 42 5.26 6.98 -7.16
N LEU A 43 4.45 6.37 -6.29
CA LEU A 43 3.17 6.90 -5.80
C LEU A 43 3.31 7.80 -4.55
N GLY A 44 4.52 7.97 -4.00
CA GLY A 44 4.75 8.74 -2.77
C GLY A 44 4.22 8.09 -1.49
N LEU A 45 3.77 6.83 -1.55
CA LEU A 45 3.26 6.06 -0.41
C LEU A 45 4.40 5.41 0.40
N ALA A 46 5.56 5.21 -0.23
CA ALA A 46 6.78 4.75 0.40
C ALA A 46 7.97 5.66 0.01
N ARG A 47 9.07 5.53 0.74
CA ARG A 47 10.36 6.18 0.42
C ARG A 47 11.51 5.19 0.55
N HIS A 48 12.54 5.37 -0.27
CA HIS A 48 13.80 4.64 -0.13
C HIS A 48 14.75 5.40 0.81
N SER A 49 15.37 4.68 1.75
CA SER A 49 16.21 5.28 2.80
C SER A 49 17.29 4.30 3.26
N GLY A 50 18.56 4.69 3.13
CA GLY A 50 19.76 4.16 3.83
C GLY A 50 20.04 2.65 3.91
N GLY A 51 19.18 1.79 3.37
CA GLY A 51 19.19 0.34 3.61
C GLY A 51 17.83 -0.35 3.44
N GLY A 52 16.77 0.38 3.09
CA GLY A 52 15.47 -0.23 2.76
C GLY A 52 14.40 0.77 2.40
N TRP A 53 13.15 0.35 2.57
CA TRP A 53 11.97 1.17 2.32
C TRP A 53 11.26 1.49 3.63
N GLU A 54 10.69 2.68 3.69
CA GLU A 54 9.89 3.19 4.81
C GLU A 54 8.55 3.68 4.29
N ILE A 55 7.47 3.48 5.05
CA ILE A 55 6.15 4.03 4.72
C ILE A 55 6.14 5.55 4.94
N THR A 56 5.50 6.30 4.05
CA THR A 56 5.28 7.74 4.25
C THR A 56 3.99 8.01 5.03
N PRO A 57 3.79 9.23 5.57
CA PRO A 57 2.50 9.60 6.17
C PRO A 57 1.32 9.43 5.20
N LEU A 58 1.53 9.71 3.91
CA LEU A 58 0.54 9.49 2.86
C LEU A 58 0.20 8.01 2.69
N GLY A 59 1.22 7.15 2.62
CA GLY A 59 1.05 5.70 2.57
C GLY A 59 0.26 5.15 3.74
N ARG A 60 0.54 5.64 4.95
CA ARG A 60 -0.18 5.22 6.17
C ARG A 60 -1.65 5.64 6.14
N ASN A 61 -1.95 6.87 5.72
CA ASN A 61 -3.34 7.33 5.60
C ASN A 61 -4.10 6.55 4.51
N HIS A 62 -3.45 6.24 3.40
CA HIS A 62 -4.02 5.42 2.33
C HIS A 62 -4.34 4.01 2.83
N LEU A 63 -3.40 3.37 3.56
CA LEU A 63 -3.63 2.06 4.17
C LEU A 63 -4.80 2.06 5.15
N LEU A 64 -4.90 3.09 6.01
CA LEU A 64 -6.03 3.22 6.94
C LEU A 64 -7.37 3.35 6.23
N ARG A 65 -7.43 4.08 5.11
CA ARG A 65 -8.65 4.18 4.29
C ARG A 65 -9.03 2.86 3.64
N LEU A 66 -8.05 2.07 3.19
CA LEU A 66 -8.31 0.73 2.63
C LEU A 66 -8.84 -0.23 3.70
N VAL A 67 -8.23 -0.24 4.89
CA VAL A 67 -8.67 -1.08 6.02
C VAL A 67 -10.03 -0.66 6.55
N SER A 68 -10.35 0.63 6.51
CA SER A 68 -11.65 1.16 6.95
C SER A 68 -12.72 1.17 5.85
N GLY A 69 -12.32 0.89 4.60
CA GLY A 69 -13.12 1.06 3.39
C GLY A 69 -13.54 -0.25 2.72
N ASP A 70 -13.23 -1.40 3.31
CA ASP A 70 -13.70 -2.73 2.85
C ASP A 70 -15.22 -2.94 3.05
N ASP A 71 -15.95 -1.91 3.49
CA ASP A 71 -17.41 -1.93 3.67
C ASP A 71 -18.22 -1.39 2.46
N VAL A 72 -17.61 -0.85 1.39
CA VAL A 72 -18.38 -0.14 0.34
C VAL A 72 -18.55 -0.83 -1.02
N ASP A 73 -18.04 -2.05 -1.22
CA ASP A 73 -18.26 -2.81 -2.49
C ASP A 73 -19.47 -3.78 -2.43
N GLY A 74 -20.24 -3.77 -1.35
CA GLY A 74 -21.35 -4.71 -1.14
C GLY A 74 -22.73 -4.31 -1.72
N VAL A 75 -22.93 -3.06 -2.20
CA VAL A 75 -24.29 -2.53 -2.46
C VAL A 75 -24.59 -2.05 -3.89
N ALA A 76 -23.70 -2.27 -4.87
CA ALA A 76 -23.92 -1.75 -6.23
C ALA A 76 -24.28 -2.80 -7.30
N ASN A 77 -24.66 -4.04 -6.93
CA ASN A 77 -25.17 -5.01 -7.92
C ASN A 77 -26.32 -5.87 -7.41
N ALA A 78 -27.44 -5.24 -7.03
CA ALA A 78 -28.74 -5.90 -7.03
C ALA A 78 -29.88 -4.89 -7.24
N ARG A 79 -30.52 -5.03 -8.42
CA ARG A 79 -31.76 -4.42 -8.91
C ARG A 79 -31.71 -3.05 -9.56
#